data_AF-A0A2G8L9C8-F1
#
_entry.id   AF-A0A2G8L9C8-F1
#
_cell.length_a   1.000
_cell.length_b   1.000
_cell.length_c   1.000
_cell.angle_alpha   90.00
_cell.angle_beta   90.00
_cell.angle_gamma   90.00
#
_symmetry.space_group_name_H-M   'P 1'
#
loop_
_entity.id
_entity.type
_entity.pdbx_description
1 polymer ?
#
loop_
_entity_poly.entity_id
_entity_poly.type
_entity_poly.pdbx_seq_one_letter_code
_entity_poly.pdbx_strand_id
1 'polypeptide(L)'
;MKKQCHHFLFINCPSGNFDTITRTSDGNTYAFQGGLVVQLTDDGTGIVSGYPKPIDDVFPGLPSNLDASILYPTGRHILAYHWYHRRQWLPKEYWVKFCGDTNDLDAALVDRDSRYAYFFKGIYCWYYDIHFSRVVQTLPLAIRDRWPGIVPPVDAAFQWSNGVQYFFSGDRYYRFNDREGMVADGGYPLPVASSWLGCPDDDPGVNWIEVCNPDLCSLGSDCPSGNFDTITRTSDGNTYAFQGGLVVQLTDDGTGIVSGYPKPIDDVFPVYLLT
;
A
#
# COMPACT_ATOMS: atom_id res chain seq x y z
N MET A 1 -7.45 36.76 -24.69
CA MET A 1 -6.31 35.84 -24.39
C MET A 1 -6.90 34.54 -23.88
N LYS A 2 -6.52 33.39 -24.46
CA LYS A 2 -6.96 32.08 -23.96
C LYS A 2 -6.16 31.79 -22.69
N LYS A 3 -6.84 31.48 -21.58
CA LYS A 3 -6.19 30.99 -20.36
C LYS A 3 -5.45 29.69 -20.71
N GLN A 4 -4.17 29.56 -20.36
CA GLN A 4 -3.51 28.26 -20.33
C GLN A 4 -3.94 27.57 -19.04
N CYS A 5 -4.59 26.42 -19.19
CA CYS A 5 -5.02 25.59 -18.08
C CYS A 5 -4.30 24.25 -18.21
N HIS A 6 -3.80 23.75 -17.08
CA HIS A 6 -3.16 22.45 -17.00
C HIS A 6 -4.07 21.51 -16.22
N HIS A 7 -4.32 20.33 -16.78
CA HIS A 7 -5.07 19.26 -16.12
C HIS A 7 -4.08 18.38 -15.36
N PHE A 8 -4.30 18.22 -14.06
CA PHE A 8 -3.48 17.35 -13.21
C PHE A 8 -4.32 16.20 -12.69
N LEU A 9 -3.81 14.98 -12.87
CA LEU A 9 -4.38 13.76 -12.31
C LEU A 9 -4.00 13.68 -10.83
N PHE A 10 -4.96 13.51 -9.93
CA PHE A 10 -4.72 13.22 -8.52
C PHE A 10 -5.52 12.01 -8.07
N ILE A 11 -4.90 11.18 -7.24
CA ILE A 11 -5.52 9.98 -6.68
C ILE A 11 -6.01 10.34 -5.28
N ASN A 12 -7.31 10.60 -5.13
CA ASN A 12 -7.93 10.90 -3.83
C ASN A 12 -7.96 9.69 -2.90
N CYS A 13 -7.98 8.50 -3.49
CA CYS A 13 -8.15 7.24 -2.81
C CYS A 13 -7.23 6.22 -3.47
N PRO A 14 -6.32 5.57 -2.72
CA PRO A 14 -5.50 4.51 -3.29
C PRO A 14 -6.42 3.48 -3.92
N SER A 15 -6.06 2.97 -5.11
CA SER A 15 -6.85 1.99 -5.85
C SER A 15 -7.17 0.71 -5.04
N GLY A 16 -6.45 0.49 -3.93
CA GLY A 16 -6.53 -0.72 -3.13
C GLY A 16 -5.76 -1.89 -3.73
N ASN A 17 -5.07 -1.68 -4.85
CA ASN A 17 -4.09 -2.61 -5.39
C ASN A 17 -2.81 -2.50 -4.55
N PHE A 18 -2.64 -3.44 -3.62
CA PHE A 18 -1.50 -3.51 -2.73
C PHE A 18 -0.55 -4.60 -3.21
N ASP A 19 0.75 -4.30 -3.19
CA ASP A 19 1.78 -5.28 -3.55
C ASP A 19 1.89 -6.36 -2.45
N THR A 20 1.66 -5.97 -1.19
CA THR A 20 1.52 -6.93 -0.09
C THR A 20 0.87 -6.29 1.13
N ILE A 21 0.27 -7.11 2.00
CA ILE A 21 -0.28 -6.69 3.28
C ILE A 21 0.22 -7.63 4.36
N THR A 22 0.73 -7.09 5.47
CA THR A 22 1.13 -7.90 6.63
C THR A 22 0.64 -7.28 7.92
N ARG A 23 0.33 -8.15 8.87
CA ARG A 23 0.18 -7.77 10.27
C ARG A 23 1.51 -7.93 10.97
N THR A 24 1.91 -6.96 11.78
CA THR A 24 3.18 -6.92 12.50
C THR A 24 3.02 -7.33 13.97
N SER A 25 4.15 -7.58 14.65
CA SER A 25 4.17 -8.08 16.03
C SER A 25 3.68 -7.06 17.07
N ASP A 26 3.65 -5.78 16.71
CA ASP A 26 3.00 -4.70 17.46
C ASP A 26 1.46 -4.74 17.37
N GLY A 27 0.89 -5.64 16.57
CA GLY A 27 -0.54 -5.83 16.39
C GLY A 27 -1.16 -5.02 15.25
N ASN A 28 -0.38 -4.13 14.62
CA ASN A 28 -0.82 -3.25 13.53
C ASN A 28 -0.82 -3.98 12.19
N THR A 29 -1.63 -3.49 11.24
CA THR A 29 -1.65 -4.00 9.87
C THR A 29 -1.16 -2.95 8.89
N TYR A 30 -0.22 -3.34 8.04
CA TYR A 30 0.43 -2.48 7.06
C TYR A 30 0.22 -3.02 5.64
N ALA A 31 -0.25 -2.16 4.75
CA ALA A 31 -0.38 -2.44 3.32
C ALA A 31 0.63 -1.62 2.53
N PHE A 32 1.30 -2.26 1.59
CA PHE A 32 2.43 -1.72 0.83
C PHE A 32 2.03 -1.52 -0.62
N GLN A 33 2.42 -0.38 -1.19
CA GLN A 33 2.17 -0.07 -2.59
C GLN A 33 3.32 0.80 -3.13
N GLY A 34 4.13 0.24 -4.02
CA GLY A 34 5.41 0.81 -4.43
C GLY A 34 6.27 1.15 -3.22
N GLY A 35 6.84 2.36 -3.22
CA GLY A 35 7.68 2.85 -2.12
C GLY A 35 6.94 3.36 -0.89
N LEU A 36 5.62 3.18 -0.82
CA LEU A 36 4.77 3.69 0.25
C LEU A 36 4.19 2.55 1.08
N VAL A 37 3.91 2.87 2.34
CA VAL A 37 3.15 2.03 3.25
C VAL A 37 2.00 2.82 3.85
N VAL A 38 0.85 2.16 4.03
CA VAL A 38 -0.28 2.65 4.82
C VAL A 38 -0.52 1.72 6.01
N GLN A 39 -0.84 2.29 7.16
CA GLN A 39 -1.32 1.54 8.31
C GLN A 39 -2.85 1.55 8.31
N LEU A 40 -3.46 0.37 8.35
CA LEU A 40 -4.90 0.22 8.45
C LEU A 40 -5.35 0.38 9.90
N THR A 41 -6.55 0.92 10.10
CA THR A 41 -7.19 0.99 11.42
C THR A 41 -7.50 -0.40 11.97
N ASP A 42 -7.57 -0.54 13.29
CA ASP A 42 -7.82 -1.84 13.95
C ASP A 42 -9.16 -2.48 13.59
N ASP A 43 -10.16 -1.65 13.27
CA ASP A 43 -11.46 -2.07 12.77
C ASP A 43 -11.47 -2.41 11.28
N GLY A 44 -10.36 -2.12 10.57
CA GLY A 44 -10.18 -2.39 9.15
C GLY A 44 -11.01 -1.50 8.23
N THR A 45 -11.55 -0.38 8.72
CA THR A 45 -12.46 0.48 7.93
C THR A 45 -11.78 1.71 7.32
N GLY A 46 -10.50 1.94 7.59
CA GLY A 46 -9.77 3.06 7.03
C GLY A 46 -8.27 3.04 7.29
N ILE A 47 -7.66 4.20 7.07
CA ILE A 47 -6.21 4.43 7.21
C ILE A 47 -5.95 5.27 8.45
N VAL A 48 -4.92 4.91 9.22
CA VAL A 48 -4.47 5.68 10.39
C VAL A 48 -3.95 7.06 9.95
N SER A 49 -4.31 8.11 10.70
CA SER A 49 -3.87 9.47 10.40
C SER A 49 -2.35 9.59 10.34
N GLY A 50 -1.85 10.32 9.35
CA GLY A 50 -0.42 10.49 9.08
C GLY A 50 0.19 9.46 8.12
N TYR A 51 -0.62 8.57 7.54
CA TYR A 51 -0.25 7.72 6.40
C TYR A 51 -0.91 8.22 5.10
N PRO A 52 -0.40 7.89 3.89
CA PRO A 52 0.76 7.03 3.61
C PRO A 52 2.11 7.64 4.02
N LYS A 53 3.11 6.78 4.25
CA LYS A 53 4.50 7.17 4.53
C LYS A 53 5.47 6.41 3.61
N PRO A 54 6.67 6.95 3.34
CA PRO A 54 7.75 6.17 2.76
C PRO A 54 8.01 4.91 3.58
N ILE A 55 8.29 3.80 2.89
CA ILE A 55 8.59 2.52 3.56
C ILE A 55 9.79 2.68 4.51
N ASP A 56 10.84 3.37 4.10
CA ASP A 56 12.07 3.53 4.90
C ASP A 56 11.85 4.35 6.20
N ASP A 57 10.85 5.24 6.23
CA ASP A 57 10.52 6.01 7.43
C ASP A 57 9.87 5.14 8.53
N VAL A 58 9.14 4.10 8.13
CA VAL A 58 8.41 3.20 9.04
C VAL A 58 9.20 1.91 9.30
N PHE A 59 9.87 1.41 8.27
CA PHE A 59 10.67 0.18 8.27
C PHE A 59 12.07 0.49 7.71
N PRO A 60 12.96 1.11 8.50
CA PRO A 60 14.30 1.46 8.05
C PRO A 60 15.07 0.27 7.47
N GLY A 61 15.58 0.43 6.25
CA GLY A 61 16.34 -0.60 5.52
C GLY A 61 15.49 -1.61 4.75
N LEU A 62 14.15 -1.48 4.74
CA LEU A 62 13.27 -2.29 3.90
C LEU A 62 13.19 -1.68 2.48
N PRO A 63 13.33 -2.47 1.40
CA PRO A 63 13.29 -1.93 0.04
C PRO A 63 11.86 -1.53 -0.38
N SER A 64 11.76 -0.72 -1.43
CA SER A 64 10.52 -0.12 -1.92
C SER A 64 9.74 -0.97 -2.94
N ASN A 65 10.17 -2.19 -3.20
CA ASN A 65 9.59 -3.06 -4.23
C ASN A 65 9.31 -4.45 -3.66
N LEU A 66 8.38 -4.51 -2.72
CA LEU A 66 8.04 -5.73 -2.00
C LEU A 66 7.00 -6.52 -2.77
N ASP A 67 7.29 -7.77 -3.12
CA ASP A 67 6.35 -8.60 -3.91
C ASP A 67 5.46 -9.48 -3.02
N ALA A 68 5.91 -9.81 -1.81
CA ALA A 68 5.12 -10.54 -0.82
C ALA A 68 5.74 -10.38 0.57
N SER A 69 4.92 -10.29 1.62
CA SER A 69 5.41 -10.17 3.01
C SER A 69 4.76 -11.17 3.97
N ILE A 70 5.54 -11.69 4.92
CA ILE A 70 5.02 -12.46 6.06
C ILE A 70 5.68 -12.02 7.36
N LEU A 71 4.92 -12.04 8.46
CA LEU A 71 5.48 -11.91 9.81
C LEU A 71 5.91 -13.29 10.32
N TYR A 72 7.20 -13.45 10.63
CA TYR A 72 7.69 -14.65 11.28
C TYR A 72 7.31 -14.67 12.78
N PRO A 73 6.85 -15.80 13.34
CA PRO A 73 6.35 -15.89 14.73
C PRO A 73 7.37 -15.53 15.83
N THR A 74 8.67 -15.38 15.51
CA THR A 74 9.65 -14.80 16.45
C THR A 74 9.46 -13.29 16.66
N GLY A 75 8.50 -12.68 15.96
CA GLY A 75 8.10 -11.28 16.11
C GLY A 75 9.09 -10.27 15.53
N ARG A 76 10.14 -10.74 14.85
CA ARG A 76 11.29 -9.91 14.43
C ARG A 76 11.41 -9.67 12.93
N HIS A 77 10.66 -10.37 12.09
CA HIS A 77 10.93 -10.36 10.64
C HIS A 77 9.66 -10.23 9.81
N ILE A 78 9.56 -9.14 9.06
CA ILE A 78 8.78 -9.08 7.82
C ILE A 78 9.69 -9.72 6.75
N LEU A 79 9.38 -10.92 6.31
CA LEU A 79 10.08 -11.53 5.16
C LEU A 79 9.44 -10.96 3.91
N ALA A 80 10.02 -9.88 3.40
CA ALA A 80 9.63 -9.32 2.12
C ALA A 80 10.45 -9.98 1.01
N TYR A 81 9.78 -10.66 0.07
CA TYR A 81 10.46 -11.30 -1.06
C TYR A 81 10.63 -10.26 -2.16
N HIS A 82 11.88 -9.95 -2.51
CA HIS A 82 12.23 -9.29 -3.76
C HIS A 82 13.63 -9.73 -4.19
N TRP A 83 13.82 -10.06 -5.47
CA TRP A 83 15.14 -10.41 -6.01
C TRP A 83 15.69 -9.31 -6.92
N TYR A 84 16.75 -8.64 -6.46
CA TYR A 84 17.75 -8.05 -7.35
C TYR A 84 19.17 -8.27 -6.81
N HIS A 85 19.83 -9.29 -7.35
CA HIS A 85 21.25 -9.33 -7.72
C HIS A 85 22.31 -8.49 -6.95
N ARG A 86 22.29 -8.34 -5.62
CA ARG A 86 23.50 -7.99 -4.85
C ARG A 86 23.57 -8.74 -3.52
N ARG A 87 24.69 -9.47 -3.38
CA ARG A 87 25.04 -10.41 -2.29
C ARG A 87 25.26 -9.79 -0.92
N GLN A 88 24.66 -8.66 -0.55
CA GLN A 88 24.99 -8.02 0.74
C GLN A 88 23.76 -7.44 1.42
N TRP A 89 23.65 -7.77 2.71
CA TRP A 89 22.84 -7.15 3.79
C TRP A 89 21.62 -7.88 4.37
N LEU A 90 21.46 -9.19 4.17
CA LEU A 90 20.65 -10.01 5.08
C LEU A 90 21.47 -11.17 5.67
N PRO A 91 21.35 -11.47 6.99
CA PRO A 91 22.01 -12.63 7.61
C PRO A 91 21.66 -13.91 6.84
N LYS A 92 22.66 -14.80 6.66
CA LYS A 92 22.59 -16.02 5.83
C LYS A 92 21.56 -17.10 6.29
N GLU A 93 20.70 -16.82 7.26
CA GLU A 93 19.78 -17.78 7.89
C GLU A 93 18.36 -17.81 7.30
N TYR A 94 18.04 -17.02 6.27
CA TYR A 94 16.64 -16.80 5.84
C TYR A 94 16.36 -17.13 4.36
N TRP A 95 17.02 -18.15 3.81
CA TRP A 95 16.73 -18.61 2.44
C TRP A 95 15.85 -19.86 2.47
N VAL A 96 14.55 -19.69 2.28
CA VAL A 96 13.70 -20.81 1.86
C VAL A 96 13.91 -20.96 0.36
N LYS A 97 14.79 -21.89 -0.03
CA LYS A 97 14.95 -22.27 -1.43
C LYS A 97 13.74 -23.11 -1.84
N PHE A 98 12.77 -22.50 -2.51
CA PHE A 98 11.70 -23.24 -3.17
C PHE A 98 12.30 -24.06 -4.33
N CYS A 99 11.79 -25.27 -4.52
CA CYS A 99 12.15 -26.13 -5.63
C CYS A 99 11.39 -25.66 -6.87
N GLY A 100 11.96 -24.70 -7.61
CA GLY A 100 11.35 -24.08 -8.79
C GLY A 100 11.72 -22.59 -8.84
N ASP A 101 11.77 -22.00 -10.03
CA ASP A 101 11.94 -20.54 -10.19
C ASP A 101 10.70 -19.83 -9.61
N THR A 102 10.64 -19.65 -8.29
CA THR A 102 9.61 -18.86 -7.59
C THR A 102 10.04 -17.40 -7.44
N ASN A 103 10.76 -16.88 -8.43
CA ASN A 103 11.02 -15.45 -8.51
C ASN A 103 9.68 -14.75 -8.75
N ASP A 104 9.47 -13.57 -8.14
CA ASP A 104 8.24 -12.78 -8.30
C ASP A 104 7.00 -13.51 -7.72
N LEU A 105 6.83 -13.54 -6.40
CA LEU A 105 5.63 -14.10 -5.77
C LEU A 105 4.50 -13.08 -5.85
N ASP A 106 3.26 -13.52 -6.01
CA ASP A 106 2.12 -12.60 -6.12
C ASP A 106 1.54 -12.25 -4.74
N ALA A 107 1.69 -13.12 -3.73
CA ALA A 107 1.25 -12.86 -2.36
C ALA A 107 1.89 -13.84 -1.38
N ALA A 108 1.75 -13.58 -0.07
CA ALA A 108 2.02 -14.57 0.97
C ALA A 108 1.06 -14.44 2.16
N LEU A 109 0.74 -15.55 2.83
CA LEU A 109 -0.21 -15.62 3.95
C LEU A 109 0.34 -16.50 5.06
N VAL A 110 0.27 -16.05 6.30
CA VAL A 110 0.52 -16.89 7.48
C VAL A 110 -0.82 -17.35 8.07
N ASP A 111 -0.92 -18.63 8.41
CA ASP A 111 -2.12 -19.17 9.04
C ASP A 111 -2.25 -18.80 10.52
N ARG A 112 -3.38 -19.19 11.12
CA ARG A 112 -3.79 -18.74 12.46
C ARG A 112 -2.78 -19.08 13.53
N ASP A 113 -2.23 -20.29 13.46
CA ASP A 113 -1.33 -20.81 14.47
C ASP A 113 0.13 -20.45 14.17
N SER A 114 0.36 -19.59 13.16
CA SER A 114 1.69 -19.26 12.65
C SER A 114 2.54 -20.50 12.36
N ARG A 115 1.87 -21.59 11.97
CA ARG A 115 2.49 -22.87 11.70
C ARG A 115 2.85 -23.00 10.24
N TYR A 116 1.98 -22.50 9.37
CA TYR A 116 2.15 -22.57 7.93
C TYR A 116 2.18 -21.18 7.31
N ALA A 117 3.21 -20.93 6.50
CA ALA A 117 3.23 -19.83 5.55
C ALA A 117 2.88 -20.35 4.15
N TYR A 118 2.00 -19.67 3.45
CA TYR A 118 1.61 -19.95 2.08
C TYR A 118 2.16 -18.86 1.17
N PHE A 119 2.71 -19.25 0.03
CA PHE A 119 3.27 -18.35 -0.98
C PHE A 119 2.56 -18.59 -2.30
N PHE A 120 2.06 -17.53 -2.92
CA PHE A 120 1.16 -17.60 -4.08
C PHE A 120 1.88 -17.20 -5.36
N LYS A 121 1.60 -17.92 -6.46
CA LYS A 121 2.01 -17.54 -7.82
C LYS A 121 1.02 -18.04 -8.85
N GLY A 122 0.44 -17.14 -9.63
CA GLY A 122 -0.61 -17.39 -10.59
C GLY A 122 -1.80 -18.08 -9.95
N ILE A 123 -2.08 -19.31 -10.37
CA ILE A 123 -3.21 -20.11 -9.86
C ILE A 123 -2.81 -21.08 -8.74
N TYR A 124 -1.56 -21.03 -8.30
CA TYR A 124 -0.94 -22.02 -7.42
C TYR A 124 -0.41 -21.40 -6.13
N CYS A 125 -0.25 -22.23 -5.12
CA CYS A 125 0.48 -21.88 -3.91
C CYS A 125 1.37 -23.02 -3.40
N TRP A 126 2.41 -22.67 -2.66
CA TRP A 126 3.22 -23.58 -1.86
C TRP A 126 3.01 -23.27 -0.39
N TYR A 127 3.10 -24.28 0.47
CA TYR A 127 3.07 -24.06 1.92
C TYR A 127 4.34 -24.58 2.60
N TYR A 128 4.81 -23.76 3.53
CA TYR A 128 6.03 -23.93 4.29
C TYR A 128 5.66 -24.14 5.75
N ASP A 129 6.18 -25.21 6.35
CA ASP A 129 6.08 -25.42 7.78
C ASP A 129 7.14 -24.56 8.47
N ILE A 130 6.68 -23.51 9.14
CA ILE A 130 7.52 -22.54 9.83
C ILE A 130 8.27 -23.23 10.98
N HIS A 131 7.58 -24.10 11.73
CA HIS A 131 8.15 -24.77 12.90
C HIS A 131 9.30 -25.70 12.52
N PHE A 132 9.12 -26.51 11.48
CA PHE A 132 10.15 -27.43 11.00
C PHE A 132 11.08 -26.81 9.94
N SER A 133 10.86 -25.54 9.60
CA SER A 133 11.61 -24.79 8.60
C SER A 133 11.80 -25.57 7.29
N ARG A 134 10.70 -26.11 6.74
CA ARG A 134 10.73 -26.93 5.53
C ARG A 134 9.50 -26.71 4.67
N VAL A 135 9.71 -26.78 3.35
CA VAL A 135 8.61 -26.91 2.39
C VAL A 135 7.99 -28.29 2.60
N VAL A 136 6.67 -28.35 2.81
CA VAL A 136 6.00 -29.62 3.15
C VAL A 136 5.70 -30.46 1.91
N GLN A 137 5.50 -29.81 0.76
CA GLN A 137 5.21 -30.49 -0.51
C GLN A 137 6.13 -30.06 -1.65
N THR A 138 6.49 -31.02 -2.50
CA THR A 138 7.28 -30.80 -3.70
C THR A 138 6.46 -30.27 -4.88
N LEU A 139 5.13 -30.44 -4.86
CA LEU A 139 4.22 -29.95 -5.90
C LEU A 139 3.37 -28.79 -5.36
N PRO A 140 3.10 -27.75 -6.19
CA PRO A 140 2.17 -26.69 -5.82
C PRO A 140 0.74 -27.21 -5.67
N LEU A 141 -0.02 -26.58 -4.77
CA LEU A 141 -1.47 -26.76 -4.63
C LEU A 141 -2.19 -25.71 -5.48
N ALA A 142 -3.32 -26.06 -6.09
CA ALA A 142 -4.17 -25.05 -6.72
C ALA A 142 -4.84 -24.20 -5.63
N ILE A 143 -4.84 -22.87 -5.81
CA ILE A 143 -5.44 -21.94 -4.84
C ILE A 143 -6.91 -22.29 -4.59
N ARG A 144 -7.65 -22.66 -5.65
CA ARG A 144 -9.07 -23.02 -5.58
C ARG A 144 -9.35 -24.29 -4.78
N ASP A 145 -8.37 -25.20 -4.69
CA ASP A 145 -8.54 -26.44 -3.91
C ASP A 145 -8.36 -26.17 -2.42
N ARG A 146 -7.46 -25.24 -2.07
CA ARG A 146 -7.19 -24.86 -0.68
C ARG A 146 -8.18 -23.80 -0.17
N TRP A 147 -8.60 -22.88 -1.03
CA TRP A 147 -9.55 -21.81 -0.76
C TRP A 147 -10.68 -21.79 -1.81
N PRO A 148 -11.69 -22.67 -1.67
CA PRO A 148 -12.82 -22.70 -2.57
C PRO A 148 -13.54 -21.35 -2.64
N GLY A 149 -13.80 -20.88 -3.86
CA GLY A 149 -14.46 -19.59 -4.12
C GLY A 149 -13.49 -18.41 -4.32
N ILE A 150 -12.21 -18.54 -3.98
CA ILE A 150 -11.20 -17.54 -4.33
C ILE A 150 -10.82 -17.67 -5.81
N VAL A 151 -10.86 -16.54 -6.53
CA VAL A 151 -10.44 -16.48 -7.93
C VAL A 151 -9.01 -15.97 -8.00
N PRO A 152 -8.04 -16.78 -8.45
CA PRO A 152 -6.67 -16.34 -8.67
C PRO A 152 -6.49 -15.55 -9.99
N PRO A 153 -5.41 -14.76 -10.15
CA PRO A 153 -4.34 -14.54 -9.18
C PRO A 153 -4.76 -13.62 -8.02
N VAL A 154 -3.99 -13.68 -6.93
CA VAL A 154 -4.16 -12.81 -5.77
C VAL A 154 -2.89 -11.98 -5.59
N ASP A 155 -3.04 -10.68 -5.37
CA ASP A 155 -1.94 -9.70 -5.28
C ASP A 155 -1.52 -9.43 -3.83
N ALA A 156 -2.40 -9.75 -2.88
CA ALA A 156 -2.06 -9.78 -1.47
C ALA A 156 -2.97 -10.76 -0.74
N ALA A 157 -2.48 -11.32 0.35
CA ALA A 157 -3.28 -12.14 1.23
C ALA A 157 -2.80 -11.97 2.66
N PHE A 158 -3.71 -11.93 3.63
CA PHE A 158 -3.30 -11.93 5.02
C PHE A 158 -4.43 -12.40 5.93
N GLN A 159 -4.08 -12.72 7.18
CA GLN A 159 -5.05 -13.07 8.19
C GLN A 159 -5.22 -11.93 9.20
N TRP A 160 -6.47 -11.52 9.42
CA TRP A 160 -6.78 -10.48 10.40
C TRP A 160 -6.83 -11.02 11.82
N SER A 161 -6.90 -10.13 12.80
CA SER A 161 -6.98 -10.44 14.24
C SER A 161 -8.15 -11.34 14.63
N ASN A 162 -9.22 -11.34 13.84
CA ASN A 162 -10.40 -12.18 14.03
C ASN A 162 -10.22 -13.62 13.49
N GLY A 163 -9.06 -13.95 12.94
CA GLY A 163 -8.75 -15.28 12.39
C GLY A 163 -9.37 -15.54 11.02
N VAL A 164 -9.90 -14.51 10.36
CA VAL A 164 -10.44 -14.55 8.99
C VAL A 164 -9.32 -14.19 8.01
N GLN A 165 -9.30 -14.88 6.88
CA GLN A 165 -8.30 -14.65 5.82
C GLN A 165 -8.90 -13.75 4.75
N TYR A 166 -8.14 -12.78 4.30
CA TYR A 166 -8.52 -11.85 3.24
C TYR A 166 -7.58 -11.98 2.06
N PHE A 167 -8.15 -12.01 0.86
CA PHE A 167 -7.43 -12.16 -0.41
C PHE A 167 -7.76 -10.98 -1.31
N PHE A 168 -6.74 -10.32 -1.85
CA PHE A 168 -6.86 -9.12 -2.67
C PHE A 168 -6.52 -9.46 -4.11
N SER A 169 -7.28 -8.88 -5.05
CA SER A 169 -7.10 -9.06 -6.49
C SER A 169 -7.56 -7.78 -7.18
N GLY A 170 -6.60 -7.01 -7.69
CA GLY A 170 -6.79 -5.66 -8.22
C GLY A 170 -7.37 -4.71 -7.18
N ASP A 171 -8.50 -4.11 -7.52
CA ASP A 171 -9.26 -3.16 -6.69
C ASP A 171 -10.27 -3.84 -5.76
N ARG A 172 -10.25 -5.18 -5.66
CA ARG A 172 -11.24 -5.95 -4.91
C ARG A 172 -10.63 -6.96 -3.96
N TYR A 173 -11.43 -7.41 -3.00
CA TYR A 173 -11.03 -8.43 -2.04
C TYR A 173 -12.12 -9.45 -1.75
N TYR A 174 -11.69 -10.61 -1.27
CA TYR A 174 -12.51 -11.70 -0.77
C TYR A 174 -12.29 -11.86 0.73
N ARG A 175 -13.33 -12.27 1.44
CA ARG A 175 -13.26 -12.70 2.85
C ARG A 175 -13.46 -14.21 2.91
N PHE A 176 -12.44 -14.94 3.34
CA PHE A 176 -12.49 -16.39 3.49
C PHE A 176 -12.53 -16.78 4.96
N ASN A 177 -13.56 -17.55 5.32
CA ASN A 177 -13.69 -18.09 6.65
C ASN A 177 -13.10 -19.50 6.69
N ASP A 178 -11.87 -19.62 7.18
CA ASP A 178 -11.16 -20.89 7.33
C ASP A 178 -11.90 -21.91 8.22
N ARG A 179 -12.75 -21.45 9.16
CA ARG A 179 -13.56 -22.38 9.98
C ARG A 179 -14.71 -23.01 9.20
N GLU A 180 -15.29 -22.25 8.28
CA GLU A 180 -16.40 -22.72 7.43
C GLU A 180 -15.91 -23.34 6.12
N GLY A 181 -14.65 -23.08 5.75
CA GLY A 181 -14.03 -23.59 4.53
C GLY A 181 -14.56 -22.94 3.25
N MET A 182 -15.12 -21.73 3.34
CA MET A 182 -15.73 -21.03 2.21
C MET A 182 -15.54 -19.51 2.27
N VAL A 183 -15.71 -18.87 1.11
CA VAL A 183 -15.88 -17.42 1.02
C VAL A 183 -17.17 -17.03 1.74
N ALA A 184 -17.12 -15.96 2.52
CA ALA A 184 -18.26 -15.45 3.26
C ALA A 184 -19.41 -15.04 2.31
N ASP A 185 -20.65 -15.19 2.76
CA ASP A 185 -21.80 -14.59 2.09
C ASP A 185 -21.72 -13.05 2.18
N GLY A 186 -22.20 -12.33 1.17
CA GLY A 186 -22.20 -10.87 1.16
C GLY A 186 -21.82 -10.19 -0.15
N GLY A 187 -21.85 -10.91 -1.27
CA GLY A 187 -21.58 -10.32 -2.59
C GLY A 187 -20.10 -10.11 -2.90
N TYR A 188 -19.21 -10.88 -2.28
CA TYR A 188 -17.78 -10.87 -2.59
C TYR A 188 -17.51 -11.26 -4.06
N PRO A 189 -16.49 -10.68 -4.70
CA PRO A 189 -15.50 -9.77 -4.11
C PRO A 189 -15.98 -8.30 -4.02
N LEU A 190 -15.66 -7.64 -2.91
CA LEU A 190 -16.07 -6.25 -2.62
C LEU A 190 -14.94 -5.26 -2.95
N PRO A 191 -15.23 -3.97 -3.19
CA PRO A 191 -14.22 -2.95 -3.47
C PRO A 191 -13.30 -2.71 -2.26
N VAL A 192 -12.00 -2.64 -2.49
CA VAL A 192 -11.01 -2.37 -1.43
C VAL A 192 -11.11 -0.95 -0.93
N ALA A 193 -11.21 0.03 -1.83
CA ALA A 193 -11.21 1.44 -1.48
C ALA A 193 -12.28 1.79 -0.44
N SER A 194 -13.53 1.41 -0.68
CA SER A 194 -14.62 1.72 0.26
C SER A 194 -14.68 0.82 1.48
N SER A 195 -14.13 -0.40 1.40
CA SER A 195 -14.17 -1.33 2.53
C SER A 195 -13.01 -1.18 3.51
N TRP A 196 -11.82 -0.79 3.03
CA TRP A 196 -10.57 -0.80 3.79
C TRP A 196 -9.90 0.56 3.92
N LEU A 197 -10.17 1.50 3.01
CA LEU A 197 -9.47 2.79 2.95
C LEU A 197 -10.36 3.96 3.35
N GLY A 198 -11.61 3.69 3.74
CA GLY A 198 -12.57 4.73 4.12
C GLY A 198 -12.99 5.62 2.96
N CYS A 199 -12.82 5.16 1.72
CA CYS A 199 -13.14 5.93 0.53
C CYS A 199 -14.65 5.93 0.26
N PRO A 200 -15.25 7.07 -0.10
CA PRO A 200 -16.62 7.11 -0.58
C PRO A 200 -16.79 6.25 -1.84
N ASP A 201 -17.91 5.54 -1.97
CA ASP A 201 -18.21 4.68 -3.13
C ASP A 201 -18.33 5.47 -4.45
N ASP A 202 -18.47 6.79 -4.39
CA ASP A 202 -18.62 7.72 -5.51
C ASP A 202 -17.34 8.48 -5.89
N ASP A 203 -16.20 8.23 -5.22
CA ASP A 203 -14.91 8.80 -5.61
C ASP A 203 -14.18 7.83 -6.56
N PRO A 204 -13.99 8.17 -7.85
CA PRO A 204 -13.34 7.30 -8.83
C PRO A 204 -11.85 7.04 -8.54
N GLY A 205 -11.29 7.57 -7.45
CA GLY A 205 -9.87 7.43 -7.11
C GLY A 205 -8.95 8.15 -8.09
N VAL A 206 -9.53 8.94 -9.00
CA VAL A 206 -8.86 9.70 -10.04
C VAL A 206 -9.67 10.96 -10.22
N ASN A 207 -9.24 12.05 -9.60
CA ASN A 207 -9.83 13.35 -9.81
C ASN A 207 -8.85 14.22 -10.62
N TRP A 208 -9.39 15.22 -11.30
CA TRP A 208 -8.62 16.17 -12.09
C TRP A 208 -8.79 17.56 -11.52
N ILE A 209 -7.69 18.18 -11.11
CA ILE A 209 -7.69 19.61 -10.77
C ILE A 209 -7.28 20.32 -12.06
N GLU A 210 -8.16 21.17 -12.56
CA GLU A 210 -7.85 22.10 -13.63
C GLU A 210 -7.30 23.38 -13.01
N VAL A 211 -5.97 23.51 -12.97
CA VAL A 211 -5.35 24.77 -12.55
C VAL A 211 -5.26 25.67 -13.78
N CYS A 212 -6.15 26.65 -13.83
CA CYS A 212 -6.12 27.72 -14.81
C CYS A 212 -5.48 28.96 -14.22
N ASN A 213 -4.21 29.29 -14.51
CA ASN A 213 -3.77 30.67 -14.32
C ASN A 213 -2.68 31.14 -15.29
N PRO A 214 -2.89 32.23 -16.04
CA PRO A 214 -1.89 32.74 -16.99
C PRO A 214 -0.74 33.54 -16.35
N ASP A 215 -0.82 34.01 -15.10
CA ASP A 215 0.28 34.73 -14.43
C ASP A 215 0.17 34.57 -12.90
N LEU A 216 1.02 33.73 -12.31
CA LEU A 216 1.19 33.64 -10.84
C LEU A 216 2.06 34.79 -10.27
N CYS A 217 2.53 35.68 -11.13
CA CYS A 217 3.49 36.72 -10.79
C CYS A 217 2.82 38.10 -10.63
N SER A 218 2.37 38.42 -9.41
CA SER A 218 2.28 39.83 -8.97
C SER A 218 3.36 40.19 -7.95
N LEU A 219 4.17 39.21 -7.50
CA LEU A 219 5.12 39.34 -6.39
C LEU A 219 6.46 38.65 -6.73
N GLY A 220 7.24 39.24 -7.65
CA GLY A 220 8.66 38.90 -7.81
C GLY A 220 8.99 37.56 -8.48
N SER A 221 10.29 37.31 -8.65
CA SER A 221 10.90 36.28 -9.51
C SER A 221 10.87 34.84 -8.97
N ASP A 222 10.23 34.59 -7.82
CA ASP A 222 10.27 33.31 -7.12
C ASP A 222 8.93 32.55 -7.15
N CYS A 223 8.04 32.86 -8.09
CA CYS A 223 6.77 32.15 -8.20
C CYS A 223 6.92 30.76 -8.86
N PRO A 224 6.24 29.72 -8.35
CA PRO A 224 5.99 28.48 -9.07
C PRO A 224 5.32 28.83 -10.41
N SER A 225 6.06 28.69 -11.50
CA SER A 225 5.53 28.80 -12.85
C SER A 225 5.88 27.53 -13.59
N GLY A 226 4.88 26.91 -14.22
CA GLY A 226 5.02 25.61 -14.87
C GLY A 226 4.47 24.44 -14.05
N ASN A 227 5.04 23.25 -14.27
CA ASN A 227 4.59 22.00 -13.64
C ASN A 227 4.97 21.95 -12.16
N PHE A 228 4.03 21.51 -11.33
CA PHE A 228 4.32 21.08 -9.96
C PHE A 228 5.01 19.72 -9.97
N ASP A 229 5.92 19.50 -9.03
CA ASP A 229 6.62 18.23 -8.82
C ASP A 229 5.68 17.18 -8.22
N THR A 230 4.80 17.61 -7.30
CA THR A 230 3.78 16.74 -6.67
C THR A 230 2.64 17.56 -6.08
N ILE A 231 1.48 16.92 -5.87
CA ILE A 231 0.31 17.49 -5.19
C ILE A 231 -0.19 16.48 -4.16
N THR A 232 -0.48 16.93 -2.94
CA THR A 232 -0.97 16.09 -1.84
C THR A 232 -2.14 16.75 -1.12
N ARG A 233 -2.99 15.94 -0.47
CA ARG A 233 -4.01 16.42 0.45
C ARG A 233 -3.64 16.00 1.87
N THR A 234 -3.58 16.94 2.78
CA THR A 234 -3.26 16.71 4.19
C THR A 234 -4.50 16.28 4.96
N SER A 235 -4.30 15.65 6.13
CA SER A 235 -5.38 15.11 6.98
C SER A 235 -6.34 16.18 7.53
N ASP A 236 -5.93 17.44 7.51
CA ASP A 236 -6.78 18.60 7.86
C ASP A 236 -7.72 19.02 6.71
N GLY A 237 -7.68 18.31 5.57
CA GLY A 237 -8.53 18.54 4.41
C GLY A 237 -7.96 19.52 3.39
N ASN A 238 -6.78 20.11 3.63
CA ASN A 238 -6.15 21.07 2.73
C ASN A 238 -5.37 20.39 1.60
N THR A 239 -5.37 20.97 0.41
CA THR A 239 -4.62 20.45 -0.75
C THR A 239 -3.40 21.34 -1.02
N TYR A 240 -2.23 20.73 -1.20
CA TYR A 240 -0.96 21.41 -1.40
C TYR A 240 -0.25 20.91 -2.66
N ALA A 241 0.28 21.81 -3.47
CA ALA A 241 1.12 21.50 -4.62
C ALA A 241 2.54 22.02 -4.42
N PHE A 242 3.54 21.25 -4.82
CA PHE A 242 4.95 21.49 -4.55
C PHE A 242 5.71 21.74 -5.85
N GLN A 243 6.62 22.70 -5.86
CA GLN A 243 7.55 22.93 -6.96
C GLN A 243 8.89 23.42 -6.41
N GLY A 244 9.94 22.62 -6.57
CA GLY A 244 11.23 22.85 -5.94
C GLY A 244 11.13 22.94 -4.42
N GLY A 245 11.65 24.02 -3.85
CA GLY A 245 11.59 24.30 -2.39
C GLY A 245 10.32 25.02 -1.94
N LEU A 246 9.31 25.16 -2.81
CA LEU A 246 8.10 25.93 -2.55
C LEU A 246 6.87 25.03 -2.53
N VAL A 247 5.89 25.42 -1.72
CA VAL A 247 4.56 24.83 -1.68
C VAL A 247 3.50 25.91 -1.91
N VAL A 248 2.39 25.54 -2.55
CA VAL A 248 1.16 26.33 -2.65
C VAL A 248 -0.01 25.55 -2.09
N GLN A 249 -0.90 26.19 -1.34
CA GLN A 249 -2.19 25.60 -0.97
C GLN A 249 -3.24 25.95 -2.02
N LEU A 250 -4.01 24.96 -2.46
CA LEU A 250 -5.10 25.14 -3.42
C LEU A 250 -6.42 25.46 -2.70
N THR A 251 -7.28 26.23 -3.35
CA THR A 251 -8.65 26.46 -2.87
C THR A 251 -9.44 25.16 -2.87
N ASP A 252 -10.48 25.06 -2.03
CA ASP A 252 -11.29 23.84 -1.89
C ASP A 252 -11.94 23.39 -3.21
N ASP A 253 -12.22 24.34 -4.11
CA ASP A 253 -12.74 24.08 -5.45
C ASP A 253 -11.66 23.70 -6.49
N GLY A 254 -10.39 23.70 -6.09
CA GLY A 254 -9.24 23.38 -6.94
C GLY A 254 -8.95 24.41 -8.02
N THR A 255 -9.70 25.52 -8.11
CA THR A 255 -9.60 26.46 -9.24
C THR A 255 -8.55 27.54 -9.04
N GLY A 256 -7.98 27.65 -7.83
CA GLY A 256 -7.05 28.71 -7.48
C GLY A 256 -6.11 28.34 -6.34
N ILE A 257 -5.32 29.34 -5.94
CA ILE A 257 -4.34 29.24 -4.85
C ILE A 257 -4.85 30.08 -3.69
N VAL A 258 -4.79 29.52 -2.48
CA VAL A 258 -5.14 30.23 -1.24
C VAL A 258 -4.20 31.42 -1.05
N SER A 259 -4.77 32.56 -0.68
CA SER A 259 -4.02 33.79 -0.45
C SER A 259 -2.89 33.59 0.58
N GLY A 260 -1.69 34.08 0.25
CA GLY A 260 -0.49 33.96 1.10
C GLY A 260 0.47 32.83 0.72
N TYR A 261 0.17 32.09 -0.35
CA TYR A 261 1.09 31.18 -1.03
C TYR A 261 1.62 31.79 -2.34
N PRO A 262 2.77 31.34 -2.88
CA PRO A 262 3.64 30.25 -2.41
C PRO A 262 4.39 30.53 -1.12
N LYS A 263 4.83 29.48 -0.42
CA LYS A 263 5.69 29.56 0.77
C LYS A 263 6.84 28.54 0.67
N PRO A 264 7.98 28.77 1.35
CA PRO A 264 8.96 27.71 1.58
C PRO A 264 8.31 26.48 2.22
N ILE A 265 8.73 25.28 1.82
CA ILE A 265 8.20 24.02 2.38
C ILE A 265 8.38 24.01 3.91
N ASP A 266 9.53 24.45 4.40
CA ASP A 266 9.85 24.45 5.84
C ASP A 266 8.98 25.39 6.69
N ASP A 267 8.40 26.43 6.08
CA ASP A 267 7.50 27.36 6.78
C ASP A 267 6.10 26.76 7.00
N VAL A 268 5.73 25.77 6.20
CA VAL A 268 4.41 25.11 6.21
C VAL A 268 4.50 23.74 6.86
N PHE A 269 5.59 23.02 6.60
CA PHE A 269 5.88 21.70 7.14
C PHE A 269 7.22 21.72 7.90
N PRO A 270 7.27 22.38 9.06
CA PRO A 270 8.51 22.46 9.83
C PRO A 270 8.96 21.06 10.25
N VAL A 271 10.18 20.68 9.85
CA VAL A 271 10.83 19.46 10.33
C VAL A 271 11.22 19.68 11.78
N TYR A 272 10.46 19.12 12.71
CA TYR A 272 10.91 19.02 14.10
C TYR A 272 12.02 17.98 14.17
N LEU A 273 13.27 18.44 14.14
CA LEU A 273 14.38 17.61 14.56
C LEU A 273 14.17 17.27 16.04
N LEU A 274 13.83 16.01 16.31
CA LEU A 274 13.86 15.44 17.65
C LEU A 274 15.31 15.54 18.14
N THR A 275 15.56 16.46 19.08
CA THR A 275 16.83 16.58 19.82
C THR A 275 16.96 15.49 20.86
#